data_AF-A0AA96U9C8-F1
#
_entry.id   AF-A0AA96U9C8-F1
#
_cell.length_a   1.000
_cell.length_b   1.000
_cell.length_c   1.000
_cell.angle_alpha   90.00
_cell.angle_beta   90.00
_cell.angle_gamma   90.00
#
_symmetry.space_group_name_H-M   'P 1'
#
loop_
_entity.id
_entity.type
_entity.pdbx_description
1 polymer ?
#
loop_
_entity_poly.entity_id
_entity_poly.type
_entity_poly.pdbx_seq_one_letter_code
_entity_poly.pdbx_strand_id
1 'polypeptide(L)'
;MIKSKPDIKSFKKDPNEFLEGGEADKALSKPAAHEPARSKAAEAPVEALKPEPTVQKLFRLRWDIANALKIGAAQESAKTGKRVTETDIVQQLLKQHYNLD
;
A
#
# COMPACT_ATOMS: atom_id res chain seq x y z
N MET A 1 42.04 -16.40 1.46
CA MET A 1 41.19 -17.58 1.67
C MET A 1 39.81 -17.30 1.09
N ILE A 2 39.49 -17.90 -0.06
CA ILE A 2 38.18 -17.77 -0.71
C ILE A 2 37.24 -18.76 -0.03
N LYS A 3 36.22 -18.26 0.67
CA LYS A 3 35.18 -19.10 1.27
C LYS A 3 34.42 -19.78 0.14
N SER A 4 34.50 -21.10 0.06
CA SER A 4 33.74 -21.89 -0.93
C SER A 4 32.25 -21.60 -0.79
N LYS A 5 31.53 -21.63 -1.92
CA LYS A 5 30.09 -21.40 -1.94
C LYS A 5 29.38 -22.43 -1.04
N PRO A 6 28.39 -22.02 -0.23
CA PRO A 6 27.63 -22.94 0.59
C PRO A 6 26.91 -23.98 -0.29
N ASP A 7 26.93 -25.23 0.14
CA ASP A 7 26.33 -26.35 -0.59
C ASP A 7 24.80 -26.30 -0.44
N ILE A 8 24.10 -26.08 -1.55
CA ILE A 8 22.64 -25.90 -1.61
C ILE A 8 21.90 -27.23 -1.84
N LYS A 9 22.60 -28.35 -1.98
CA LYS A 9 21.99 -29.67 -2.26
C LYS A 9 21.16 -30.22 -1.09
N SER A 10 21.36 -29.71 0.12
CA SER A 10 20.58 -30.07 1.31
C SER A 10 19.28 -29.27 1.46
N PHE A 11 19.06 -28.24 0.62
CA PHE A 11 17.88 -27.39 0.69
C PHE A 11 16.65 -28.11 0.11
N LYS A 12 16.04 -28.97 0.92
CA LYS A 12 14.80 -29.70 0.62
C LYS A 12 13.61 -28.97 1.24
N LYS A 13 13.35 -27.74 0.80
CA LYS A 13 12.17 -26.99 1.22
C LYS A 13 11.31 -26.72 0.01
N ASP A 14 10.03 -27.03 0.09
CA ASP A 14 9.13 -26.88 -1.05
C ASP A 14 8.97 -25.39 -1.38
N PRO A 15 9.22 -24.96 -2.63
CA PRO A 15 9.12 -23.56 -3.04
C PRO A 15 7.73 -22.96 -2.82
N ASN A 16 6.71 -23.82 -2.82
CA ASN A 16 5.33 -23.43 -2.56
C ASN A 16 5.07 -23.11 -1.09
N GLU A 17 5.91 -23.51 -0.14
CA GLU A 17 5.70 -23.20 1.28
C GLU A 17 5.79 -21.69 1.54
N PHE A 18 6.58 -20.95 0.74
CA PHE A 18 6.62 -19.50 0.79
C PHE A 18 5.36 -18.86 0.18
N LEU A 19 4.84 -19.43 -0.91
CA LEU A 19 3.61 -18.95 -1.56
C LEU A 19 2.36 -19.23 -0.72
N GLU A 20 2.32 -20.38 -0.05
CA GLU A 20 1.24 -20.82 0.85
C GLU A 20 1.40 -20.28 2.29
N GLY A 21 2.50 -19.59 2.57
CA GLY A 21 2.88 -19.04 3.89
C GLY A 21 2.18 -17.73 4.26
N GLY A 22 1.07 -17.39 3.61
CA GLY A 22 0.21 -16.27 3.98
C GLY A 22 -0.53 -16.53 5.29
N GLU A 23 0.17 -16.57 6.43
CA GLU A 23 -0.44 -16.77 7.75
C GLU A 23 -1.46 -15.69 8.12
N ALA A 24 -1.40 -14.51 7.49
CA ALA A 24 -2.40 -13.47 7.63
C ALA A 24 -3.79 -13.88 7.11
N ASP A 25 -3.87 -14.78 6.14
CA ASP A 25 -5.13 -15.19 5.50
C ASP A 25 -5.78 -16.39 6.21
N LYS A 26 -4.98 -17.26 6.84
CA LYS A 26 -5.49 -18.42 7.60
C LYS A 26 -6.25 -18.04 8.87
N ALA A 27 -6.02 -16.84 9.42
CA ALA A 27 -6.75 -16.32 10.58
C ALA A 27 -8.22 -15.98 10.26
N LEU A 28 -8.57 -15.78 8.98
CA LEU A 28 -9.93 -15.45 8.54
C LEU A 28 -10.80 -16.69 8.29
N SER A 29 -10.23 -17.90 8.21
CA SER A 29 -10.95 -19.12 7.77
C SER A 29 -11.37 -20.09 8.88
N LYS A 30 -11.25 -19.73 10.18
CA LYS A 30 -11.80 -20.58 11.25
C LYS A 30 -13.24 -20.17 11.58
N PRO A 31 -14.25 -21.03 11.35
CA PRO A 31 -15.59 -20.79 11.87
C PRO A 31 -15.58 -20.92 13.40
N ALA A 32 -16.26 -19.98 14.04
CA ALA A 32 -16.31 -19.77 15.47
C ALA A 32 -16.84 -20.99 16.25
N ALA A 33 -16.18 -21.31 17.36
CA ALA A 33 -16.77 -22.06 18.46
C ALA A 33 -16.50 -21.33 19.78
N HIS A 34 -17.58 -20.83 20.37
CA HIS A 34 -17.78 -20.36 21.74
C HIS A 34 -17.12 -19.05 22.25
N GLU A 35 -17.98 -18.02 22.26
CA GLU A 35 -18.02 -16.86 23.17
C GLU A 35 -18.04 -17.24 24.68
N PRO A 36 -17.79 -16.32 25.65
CA PRO A 36 -18.20 -14.90 25.59
C PRO A 36 -17.28 -13.82 26.19
N ALA A 37 -17.66 -12.59 25.84
CA ALA A 37 -17.57 -11.33 26.60
C ALA A 37 -16.50 -10.29 26.19
N ARG A 38 -17.06 -9.15 25.75
CA ARG A 38 -16.53 -7.77 25.82
C ARG A 38 -15.45 -7.47 24.76
N SER A 39 -15.66 -6.62 23.78
CA SER A 39 -16.42 -5.37 23.72
C SER A 39 -16.82 -5.08 22.27
N LYS A 40 -18.07 -4.67 22.06
CA LYS A 40 -18.56 -4.07 20.83
C LYS A 40 -17.77 -2.78 20.54
N ALA A 41 -16.63 -2.89 19.87
CA ALA A 41 -16.16 -1.82 19.01
C ALA A 41 -17.03 -1.93 17.76
N ALA A 42 -17.85 -0.91 17.51
CA ALA A 42 -18.65 -0.83 16.31
C ALA A 42 -17.73 -1.00 15.10
N GLU A 43 -17.86 -2.13 14.40
CA GLU A 43 -17.45 -2.25 13.02
C GLU A 43 -18.33 -1.26 12.26
N ALA A 44 -17.83 -0.02 12.13
CA ALA A 44 -18.34 0.89 11.15
C ALA A 44 -18.30 0.12 9.82
N PRO A 45 -19.42 -0.03 9.11
CA PRO A 45 -19.38 -0.59 7.78
C PRO A 45 -18.43 0.31 7.00
N VAL A 46 -17.29 -0.23 6.59
CA VAL A 46 -16.48 0.36 5.54
C VAL A 46 -17.35 0.25 4.31
N GLU A 47 -18.23 1.25 4.13
CA GLU A 47 -18.93 1.46 2.88
C GLU A 47 -17.83 1.48 1.83
N ALA A 48 -17.81 0.44 1.00
CA ALA A 48 -16.97 0.39 -0.18
C ALA A 48 -17.44 1.53 -1.07
N LEU A 49 -16.86 2.72 -0.85
CA LEU A 49 -17.06 3.90 -1.66
C LEU A 49 -16.82 3.44 -3.09
N LYS A 50 -17.88 3.50 -3.91
CA LYS A 50 -17.76 3.19 -5.33
C LYS A 50 -16.63 4.06 -5.87
N PRO A 51 -15.59 3.48 -6.49
CA PRO A 51 -14.47 4.26 -6.97
C PRO A 51 -15.02 5.31 -7.92
N GLU A 52 -14.73 6.58 -7.64
CA GLU A 52 -15.10 7.67 -8.56
C GLU A 52 -14.51 7.36 -9.94
N PRO A 53 -15.23 7.71 -11.02
CA PRO A 53 -14.74 7.50 -12.36
C PRO A 53 -13.43 8.29 -12.56
N THR A 54 -12.32 7.57 -12.66
CA THR A 54 -10.98 8.16 -12.86
C THR A 54 -10.56 8.02 -14.32
N VAL A 55 -9.89 9.06 -14.84
CA VAL A 55 -9.32 9.08 -16.19
C VAL A 55 -7.82 9.32 -16.09
N GLN A 56 -7.01 8.41 -16.65
CA GLN A 56 -5.57 8.56 -16.68
C GLN A 56 -5.14 9.56 -17.78
N LYS A 57 -4.29 10.52 -17.42
CA LYS A 57 -3.70 11.49 -18.35
C LYS A 57 -2.18 11.36 -18.32
N LEU A 58 -1.56 11.33 -19.50
CA LEU A 58 -0.11 11.27 -19.65
C LEU A 58 0.43 12.64 -20.02
N PHE A 59 1.33 13.18 -19.20
CA PHE A 59 1.98 14.47 -19.42
C PHE A 59 3.48 14.27 -19.61
N ARG A 60 4.09 15.10 -20.46
CA ARG A 60 5.55 15.25 -20.50
C ARG A 60 5.93 16.40 -19.59
N LEU A 61 6.61 16.09 -18.50
CA LEU A 61 7.11 17.08 -17.54
C LEU A 61 8.60 17.35 -17.77
N ARG A 62 9.04 18.55 -17.43
CA ARG A 62 10.48 18.83 -17.33
C ARG A 62 11.08 18.03 -16.19
N TRP A 63 12.37 17.69 -16.31
CA TRP A 63 13.09 16.85 -15.36
C TRP A 63 13.08 17.42 -13.93
N ASP A 64 13.30 18.72 -13.80
CA ASP A 64 13.27 19.44 -12.53
C ASP A 64 11.93 19.33 -11.82
N ILE A 65 10.82 19.51 -12.57
CA ILE A 65 9.46 19.38 -12.04
C ILE A 65 9.17 17.94 -11.60
N ALA A 66 9.55 16.94 -12.41
CA ALA A 66 9.35 15.54 -12.07
C ALA A 66 10.13 15.16 -10.79
N ASN A 67 11.37 15.65 -10.64
CA ASN A 67 12.17 15.41 -9.44
C ASN A 67 11.58 16.12 -8.21
N ALA A 68 11.10 17.36 -8.38
CA ALA A 68 10.45 18.11 -7.31
C ALA A 68 9.17 17.43 -6.82
N LEU A 69 8.35 16.88 -7.73
CA LEU A 69 7.15 16.10 -7.38
C LEU A 69 7.49 14.89 -6.49
N LYS A 70 8.50 14.11 -6.91
CA LYS A 70 8.94 12.92 -6.17
C LYS A 70 9.43 13.27 -4.77
N ILE A 71 10.29 14.29 -4.65
CA ILE A 71 10.84 14.72 -3.36
C ILE A 71 9.74 15.34 -2.50
N GLY A 72 8.89 16.17 -3.08
CA GLY A 72 7.77 16.84 -2.40
C GLY A 72 6.80 15.84 -1.77
N ALA A 73 6.41 14.78 -2.50
CA ALA A 73 5.54 13.73 -1.97
C ALA A 73 6.14 13.03 -0.74
N ALA A 74 7.44 12.73 -0.77
CA ALA A 74 8.13 12.13 0.36
C ALA A 74 8.21 13.08 1.57
N GLN A 75 8.52 14.35 1.34
CA GLN A 75 8.58 15.37 2.39
C GLN A 75 7.22 15.62 3.04
N GLU A 76 6.17 15.72 2.24
CA GLU A 76 4.81 15.95 2.72
C GLU A 76 4.28 14.73 3.50
N SER A 77 4.64 13.53 3.05
CA SER A 77 4.33 12.31 3.79
C SER A 77 4.99 12.30 5.17
N ALA A 78 6.28 12.65 5.23
CA ALA A 78 7.02 12.73 6.49
C ALA A 78 6.46 13.80 7.42
N LYS A 79 6.01 14.94 6.87
CA LYS A 79 5.47 16.07 7.64
C LYS A 79 4.08 15.80 8.21
N THR A 80 3.19 15.19 7.42
CA THR A 80 1.79 14.96 7.82
C THR A 80 1.60 13.66 8.59
N GLY A 81 2.56 12.74 8.52
CA GLY A 81 2.42 11.38 9.06
C GLY A 81 1.44 10.51 8.27
N LYS A 82 0.98 10.99 7.10
CA LYS A 82 0.10 10.26 6.19
C LYS A 82 0.82 10.03 4.86
N ARG A 83 0.45 8.97 4.15
CA ARG A 83 1.00 8.73 2.81
C ARG A 83 0.43 9.78 1.85
N VAL A 84 1.32 10.52 1.19
CA VAL A 84 1.01 11.47 0.11
C VAL A 84 1.72 11.00 -1.15
N THR A 85 1.00 10.94 -2.26
CA THR A 85 1.53 10.53 -3.57
C THR A 85 1.66 11.72 -4.51
N GLU A 86 2.45 11.56 -5.57
CA GLU A 86 2.56 12.55 -6.64
C GLU A 86 1.19 12.87 -7.26
N THR A 87 0.32 11.86 -7.39
CA THR A 87 -1.06 12.03 -7.87
C THR A 87 -1.88 12.91 -6.93
N ASP A 88 -1.72 12.78 -5.62
CA ASP A 88 -2.46 13.60 -4.64
C ASP A 88 -2.07 15.07 -4.76
N ILE A 89 -0.76 15.34 -4.87
CA ILE A 89 -0.24 16.70 -5.07
C ILE A 89 -0.77 17.30 -6.38
N VAL A 90 -0.71 16.55 -7.47
CA VAL A 90 -1.21 17.01 -8.78
C VAL A 90 -2.72 17.27 -8.73
N GLN A 91 -3.50 16.37 -8.12
CA GLN A 91 -4.93 16.56 -7.96
C GLN A 91 -5.25 17.80 -7.13
N GLN A 92 -4.57 18.01 -6.01
CA GLN A 92 -4.77 19.19 -5.17
C GLN A 92 -4.42 20.49 -5.91
N LEU A 93 -3.31 20.51 -6.66
CA LEU A 93 -2.93 21.66 -7.48
C LEU A 93 -3.96 21.95 -8.58
N LEU A 94 -4.47 20.92 -9.25
CA LEU A 94 -5.52 21.06 -10.27
C LEU A 94 -6.83 21.55 -9.65
N LYS A 95 -7.23 20.99 -8.50
CA LYS A 95 -8.40 21.44 -7.75
C LYS A 95 -8.27 22.93 -7.40
N GLN A 96 -7.13 23.35 -6.87
CA GLN A 96 -6.88 24.75 -6.55
C GLN A 96 -6.86 25.66 -7.80
N HIS A 97 -6.25 25.22 -8.90
CA HIS A 97 -6.14 26.02 -10.12
C HIS A 97 -7.49 26.26 -10.80
N TYR A 98 -8.35 25.24 -10.81
CA TYR A 98 -9.68 25.31 -11.42
C TYR A 98 -10.80 25.64 -10.42
N ASN A 99 -10.47 25.86 -9.15
CA ASN A 99 -11.42 26.07 -8.04
C ASN A 99 -12.47 24.95 -7.95
N LEU A 100 -12.00 23.69 -7.96
CA LEU A 100 -12.80 22.50 -7.74
C LEU A 100 -12.70 22.08 -6.27
N ASP A 101 -13.84 21.79 -5.63
CA ASP A 101 -13.91 21.33 -4.24
C ASP A 101 -13.56 19.83 -4.10
#